data_AF-A0A7Y2C5N2-F1
#
_entry.id   AF-A0A7Y2C5N2-F1
#
_cell.length_a   1.000
_cell.length_b   1.000
_cell.length_c   1.000
_cell.angle_alpha   90.00
_cell.angle_beta   90.00
_cell.angle_gamma   90.00
#
_symmetry.space_group_name_H-M   'P 1'
#
loop_
_entity.id
_entity.type
_entity.pdbx_description
1 polymer ?
#
loop_
_entity_poly.entity_id
_entity_poly.type
_entity_poly.pdbx_seq_one_letter_code
_entity_poly.pdbx_strand_id
1 'polypeptide(L)'
;MIKWLRIVAGTLRSLLRNQRELALENLVLRQQVAALKLRRPRPRLTDADRLFWVIMFRVWPNWRSVLHIVQSATVIRWHRQGFRYYWRWKSRHRGRPQIDPEIRQLIRRMCRANPLWGAPRIHGELLKLGFDICEATVSQYMIKRTGPPSPTWPTFLDNHANDLIALDFFTVPTATFRILFVLIIL
;
A
#
# COMPACT_ATOMS: atom_id res chain seq x y z
N MET A 1 -18.20 -4.70 44.11
CA MET A 1 -17.30 -3.69 44.71
C MET A 1 -16.29 -3.07 43.74
N ILE A 2 -15.45 -3.85 43.06
CA ILE A 2 -14.35 -3.33 42.20
C ILE A 2 -14.81 -2.40 41.06
N LYS A 3 -15.99 -2.67 40.47
CA LYS A 3 -16.60 -1.79 39.44
C LYS A 3 -16.92 -0.39 39.98
N TRP A 4 -17.52 -0.30 41.15
CA TRP A 4 -17.90 0.98 41.77
C TRP A 4 -16.67 1.77 42.20
N LEU A 5 -15.65 1.11 42.76
CA LEU A 5 -14.36 1.73 43.07
C LEU A 5 -13.67 2.31 41.82
N ARG A 6 -13.74 1.62 40.68
CA ARG A 6 -13.21 2.13 39.40
C ARG A 6 -13.98 3.36 38.90
N ILE A 7 -15.29 3.39 39.06
CA ILE A 7 -16.12 4.54 38.65
C ILE A 7 -15.80 5.75 39.52
N VAL A 8 -15.73 5.56 40.85
CA VAL A 8 -15.41 6.62 41.82
C VAL A 8 -13.98 7.14 41.64
N ALA A 9 -13.00 6.25 41.42
CA ALA A 9 -11.63 6.65 41.11
C ALA A 9 -11.55 7.37 39.75
N GLY A 10 -12.38 6.97 38.77
CA GLY A 10 -12.49 7.62 37.47
C GLY A 10 -13.06 9.03 37.56
N THR A 11 -14.11 9.25 38.35
CA THR A 11 -14.71 10.57 38.56
C THR A 11 -13.76 11.51 39.31
N LEU A 12 -13.07 11.01 40.35
CA LEU A 12 -12.03 11.75 41.06
C LEU A 12 -10.87 12.14 40.14
N ARG A 13 -10.40 11.22 39.29
CA ARG A 13 -9.35 11.51 38.30
C ARG A 13 -9.81 12.48 37.22
N SER A 14 -11.10 12.50 36.90
CA SER A 14 -11.70 13.42 35.94
C SER A 14 -11.65 14.87 36.43
N LEU A 15 -11.83 15.10 37.73
CA LEU A 15 -11.74 16.45 38.33
C LEU A 15 -10.36 17.11 38.16
N LEU A 16 -9.31 16.30 37.99
CA LEU A 16 -7.93 16.75 37.80
C LEU A 16 -7.53 16.86 36.31
N ARG A 17 -8.39 16.46 35.38
CA ARG A 17 -8.11 16.43 33.94
C ARG A 17 -8.54 17.73 33.25
N ASN A 18 -7.81 18.06 32.20
CA ASN A 18 -8.06 19.25 31.39
C ASN A 18 -9.44 19.11 30.68
N GLN A 19 -10.23 20.19 30.58
CA GLN A 19 -11.60 20.15 30.04
C GLN A 19 -11.68 19.52 28.64
N ARG A 20 -10.66 19.77 27.80
CA ARG A 20 -10.57 19.20 26.45
C ARG A 20 -10.38 17.67 26.47
N GLU A 21 -9.60 17.14 27.40
CA GLU A 21 -9.41 15.70 27.53
C GLU A 21 -10.69 15.00 28.00
N LEU A 22 -11.42 15.61 28.93
CA LEU A 22 -12.71 15.09 29.42
C LEU A 22 -13.78 15.07 28.34
N ALA A 23 -13.82 16.11 27.49
CA ALA A 23 -14.73 16.16 26.35
C ALA A 23 -14.43 15.05 25.34
N LEU A 24 -13.15 14.84 25.00
CA LEU A 24 -12.72 13.77 24.09
C LEU A 24 -13.00 12.38 24.67
N GLU A 25 -12.75 12.18 25.97
CA GLU A 25 -13.06 10.95 26.68
C GLU A 25 -14.55 10.62 26.64
N ASN A 26 -15.41 11.59 26.97
CA ASN A 26 -16.86 11.43 26.88
C ASN A 26 -17.32 11.11 25.46
N LEU A 27 -16.75 11.77 24.45
CA LEU A 27 -17.10 11.59 23.05
C LEU A 27 -16.75 10.17 22.58
N VAL A 28 -15.55 9.69 22.92
CA VAL A 28 -15.11 8.31 22.64
C VAL A 28 -16.01 7.29 23.33
N LEU A 29 -16.31 7.47 24.62
CA LEU A 29 -17.17 6.55 25.38
C LEU A 29 -18.60 6.51 24.83
N ARG A 30 -19.15 7.67 24.43
CA ARG A 30 -20.46 7.74 23.76
C ARG A 30 -20.47 6.98 22.44
N GLN A 31 -19.43 7.15 21.61
CA GLN A 31 -19.30 6.41 20.35
C GLN A 31 -19.23 4.90 20.60
N GLN A 32 -18.46 4.47 21.60
CA GLN A 32 -18.34 3.06 21.99
C GLN A 32 -19.67 2.46 22.43
N VAL A 33 -20.42 3.16 23.28
CA VAL A 33 -21.73 2.72 23.75
C VAL A 33 -22.75 2.69 22.60
N ALA A 34 -22.75 3.69 21.72
CA ALA A 34 -23.61 3.72 20.55
C ALA A 34 -23.33 2.53 19.61
N ALA A 35 -22.06 2.28 19.29
CA ALA A 35 -21.65 1.17 18.43
C ALA A 35 -22.02 -0.22 19.01
N LEU A 36 -21.95 -0.38 20.34
CA LEU A 36 -22.35 -1.62 21.03
C LEU A 36 -23.87 -1.81 21.09
N LYS A 37 -24.63 -0.73 21.37
CA LYS A 37 -26.10 -0.80 21.47
C LYS A 37 -26.74 -1.15 20.14
N LEU A 38 -26.16 -0.70 19.03
CA LEU A 38 -26.70 -0.90 17.69
C LEU A 38 -26.46 -2.30 17.09
N ARG A 39 -25.57 -3.15 17.63
CA ARG A 39 -25.13 -4.36 16.89
C ARG A 39 -24.92 -5.60 17.78
N ARG A 40 -25.85 -6.57 17.71
CA ARG A 40 -25.67 -7.98 18.12
C ARG A 40 -25.94 -8.90 16.93
N PRO A 41 -25.17 -10.00 16.71
CA PRO A 41 -24.23 -10.66 17.63
C PRO A 41 -22.73 -10.45 17.34
N ARG A 42 -22.34 -9.86 16.20
CA ARG A 42 -20.92 -9.53 15.89
C ARG A 42 -20.80 -8.10 15.35
N PRO A 43 -20.28 -7.14 16.14
CA PRO A 43 -20.13 -5.76 15.68
C PRO A 43 -19.01 -5.68 14.64
N ARG A 44 -19.38 -5.59 13.36
CA ARG A 44 -18.45 -5.13 12.31
C ARG A 44 -18.33 -3.62 12.45
N LEU A 45 -17.13 -3.10 12.69
CA LEU A 45 -16.89 -1.65 12.75
C LEU A 45 -16.99 -1.06 11.35
N THR A 46 -17.79 -0.01 11.22
CA THR A 46 -18.05 0.71 9.96
C THR A 46 -16.82 1.55 9.60
N ASP A 47 -16.66 1.93 8.33
CA ASP A 47 -15.52 2.78 7.92
C ASP A 47 -15.54 4.16 8.62
N ALA A 48 -16.73 4.69 8.95
CA ALA A 48 -16.88 5.88 9.79
C ALA A 48 -16.31 5.68 11.21
N ASP A 49 -16.56 4.52 11.84
CA ASP A 49 -16.01 4.19 13.16
C ASP A 49 -14.48 4.08 13.12
N ARG A 50 -13.94 3.52 12.03
CA ARG A 50 -12.47 3.43 11.83
C ARG A 50 -11.86 4.82 11.67
N LEU A 51 -12.48 5.68 10.87
CA LEU A 51 -12.02 7.06 10.67
C LEU A 51 -12.06 7.86 11.97
N PHE A 52 -13.14 7.73 12.75
CA PHE A 52 -13.28 8.31 14.08
C PHE A 52 -12.08 7.95 14.97
N TRP A 53 -11.75 6.67 15.07
CA TRP A 53 -10.62 6.20 15.87
C TRP A 53 -9.26 6.68 15.35
N VAL A 54 -9.08 6.78 14.04
CA VAL A 54 -7.85 7.33 13.42
C VAL A 54 -7.70 8.82 13.71
N ILE A 55 -8.80 9.59 13.73
CA ILE A 55 -8.78 11.02 14.11
C ILE A 55 -8.47 11.16 15.61
N MET A 56 -9.12 10.39 16.47
CA MET A 56 -8.88 10.40 17.92
C MET A 56 -7.44 10.01 18.28
N PHE A 57 -6.86 9.03 17.57
CA PHE A 57 -5.45 8.68 17.68
C PHE A 57 -4.52 9.88 17.41
N ARG A 58 -4.89 10.79 16.50
CA ARG A 58 -4.05 11.92 16.09
C ARG A 58 -4.17 13.14 17.03
N VAL A 59 -5.36 13.36 17.60
CA VAL A 59 -5.68 14.54 18.41
C VAL A 59 -5.39 14.31 19.90
N TRP A 60 -5.48 13.07 20.38
CA TRP A 60 -5.43 12.78 21.80
C TRP A 60 -4.27 11.85 22.19
N PRO A 61 -3.24 12.31 22.92
CA PRO A 61 -2.11 11.46 23.30
C PRO A 61 -2.48 10.29 24.23
N ASN A 62 -3.52 10.45 25.06
CA ASN A 62 -3.95 9.45 26.05
C ASN A 62 -5.03 8.46 25.54
N TRP A 63 -5.29 8.42 24.24
CA TRP A 63 -6.32 7.59 23.60
C TRP A 63 -6.30 6.11 23.99
N ARG A 64 -5.13 5.53 24.29
CA ARG A 64 -4.97 4.12 24.67
C ARG A 64 -5.69 3.76 25.96
N SER A 65 -5.84 4.71 26.88
CA SER A 65 -6.43 4.48 28.20
C SER A 65 -7.95 4.26 28.18
N VAL A 66 -8.62 4.64 27.08
CA VAL A 66 -10.09 4.63 26.95
C VAL A 66 -10.58 3.58 25.94
N LEU A 67 -9.66 2.86 25.29
CA LEU A 67 -10.01 1.76 24.39
C LEU A 67 -10.44 0.53 25.19
N HIS A 68 -11.71 0.17 25.10
CA HIS A 68 -12.25 -1.06 25.73
C HIS A 68 -12.78 -2.07 24.71
N ILE A 69 -13.24 -1.59 23.54
CA ILE A 69 -13.83 -2.45 22.51
C ILE A 69 -12.80 -2.90 21.46
N VAL A 70 -11.83 -2.04 21.13
CA VAL A 70 -10.89 -2.25 20.04
C VAL A 70 -9.47 -2.28 20.61
N GLN A 71 -8.64 -3.22 20.14
CA GLN A 71 -7.23 -3.23 20.51
C GLN A 71 -6.50 -2.04 19.89
N SER A 72 -5.57 -1.45 20.65
CA SER A 72 -4.74 -0.32 20.17
C SER A 72 -3.98 -0.65 18.88
N ALA A 73 -3.52 -1.90 18.74
CA ALA A 73 -2.88 -2.40 17.53
C ALA A 73 -3.78 -2.32 16.28
N THR A 74 -5.09 -2.51 16.44
CA THR A 74 -6.05 -2.44 15.32
C THR A 74 -6.21 -1.01 14.81
N VAL A 75 -6.25 -0.03 15.70
CA VAL A 75 -6.32 1.40 15.34
C VAL A 75 -5.07 1.83 14.57
N ILE A 76 -3.88 1.40 15.04
CA ILE A 76 -2.61 1.64 14.34
C ILE A 76 -2.63 1.00 12.95
N ARG A 77 -3.18 -0.20 12.82
CA ARG A 77 -3.32 -0.88 11.52
C ARG A 77 -4.21 -0.10 10.55
N TRP A 78 -5.33 0.47 11.01
CA TRP A 78 -6.19 1.32 10.18
C TRP A 78 -5.50 2.61 9.76
N HIS A 79 -4.74 3.24 10.67
CA HIS A 79 -3.94 4.41 10.33
C HIS A 79 -2.91 4.10 9.23
N ARG A 80 -2.15 3.00 9.36
CA ARG A 80 -1.22 2.53 8.32
C ARG A 80 -1.94 2.23 7.01
N GLN A 81 -3.12 1.62 7.06
CA GLN A 81 -3.92 1.36 5.87
C GLN A 81 -4.37 2.67 5.18
N GLY A 82 -4.83 3.65 5.95
CA GLY A 82 -5.19 4.98 5.45
C GLY A 82 -4.00 5.68 4.79
N PHE A 83 -2.82 5.60 5.41
CA PHE A 83 -1.59 6.14 4.85
C PHE A 83 -1.21 5.48 3.51
N ARG A 84 -1.37 4.15 3.39
CA ARG A 84 -1.18 3.43 2.13
C ARG A 84 -2.15 3.89 1.05
N TYR A 85 -3.43 4.09 1.38
CA TYR A 85 -4.41 4.58 0.41
C TYR A 85 -4.14 6.03 -0.02
N TYR A 86 -3.80 6.90 0.94
CA TYR A 86 -3.40 8.28 0.65
C TYR A 86 -2.22 8.32 -0.32
N TRP A 87 -1.16 7.56 -0.03
CA TRP A 87 0.00 7.50 -0.90
C TRP A 87 -0.31 6.86 -2.23
N ARG A 88 -1.14 5.82 -2.29
CA ARG A 88 -1.60 5.24 -3.57
C ARG A 88 -2.38 6.23 -4.40
N TRP A 89 -3.21 7.07 -3.79
CA TRP A 89 -3.94 8.11 -4.49
C TRP A 89 -3.01 9.23 -4.95
N LYS A 90 -2.12 9.70 -4.08
CA LYS A 90 -1.14 10.75 -4.40
C LYS A 90 -0.12 10.31 -5.44
N SER A 91 0.30 9.04 -5.41
CA SER A 91 1.28 8.48 -6.34
C SER A 91 0.67 8.03 -7.67
N ARG A 92 -0.67 8.09 -7.82
CA ARG A 92 -1.34 7.94 -9.13
C ARG A 92 -0.98 9.12 -10.02
N HIS A 93 0.22 9.08 -10.55
CA HIS A 93 0.56 9.84 -11.73
C HIS A 93 -0.32 9.31 -12.87
N ARG A 94 -0.90 10.23 -13.65
CA ARG A 94 -1.37 9.90 -14.99
C ARG A 94 -0.12 9.41 -15.73
N GLY A 95 -0.10 8.11 -16.06
CA GLY A 95 1.01 7.52 -16.82
C GLY A 95 1.20 8.24 -18.17
N ARG A 96 2.26 7.86 -18.90
CA ARG A 96 2.54 8.41 -20.24
C ARG A 96 1.25 8.46 -21.08
N PRO A 97 0.95 9.58 -21.76
CA PRO A 97 -0.19 9.68 -22.66
C PRO A 97 -0.21 8.48 -23.60
N GLN A 98 -1.39 7.87 -23.74
CA GLN A 98 -1.53 6.75 -24.65
C GLN A 98 -1.27 7.23 -26.07
N ILE A 99 -0.51 6.46 -26.86
CA ILE A 99 -0.37 6.69 -28.29
C ILE A 99 -1.73 6.53 -28.94
N ASP A 100 -1.90 7.27 -30.04
CA ASP A 100 -2.99 7.14 -30.98
C ASP A 100 -3.40 5.66 -31.20
N PRO A 101 -4.69 5.31 -30.99
CA PRO A 101 -5.19 3.97 -31.25
C PRO A 101 -4.89 3.47 -32.66
N GLU A 102 -4.81 4.34 -33.68
CA GLU A 102 -4.53 3.93 -35.06
C GLU A 102 -3.14 3.32 -35.20
N ILE A 103 -2.13 3.99 -34.64
CA ILE A 103 -0.74 3.51 -34.68
C ILE A 103 -0.59 2.23 -33.86
N ARG A 104 -1.29 2.12 -32.72
CA ARG A 104 -1.34 0.88 -31.94
C ARG A 104 -1.93 -0.28 -32.75
N GLN A 105 -2.99 -0.03 -33.52
CA GLN A 105 -3.58 -1.04 -34.40
C GLN A 105 -2.66 -1.38 -35.56
N LEU A 106 -1.93 -0.41 -36.12
CA LEU A 106 -0.93 -0.65 -37.15
C LEU A 106 0.19 -1.56 -36.66
N ILE A 107 0.78 -1.28 -35.49
CA ILE A 107 1.80 -2.13 -34.86
C ILE A 107 1.28 -3.56 -34.73
N ARG A 108 0.07 -3.76 -34.20
CA ARG A 108 -0.53 -5.09 -34.04
C ARG A 108 -0.80 -5.79 -35.37
N ARG A 109 -1.23 -5.06 -36.41
CA ARG A 109 -1.41 -5.60 -37.76
C ARG A 109 -0.08 -6.07 -38.35
N MET A 110 0.97 -5.26 -38.25
CA MET A 110 2.31 -5.61 -38.72
C MET A 110 2.89 -6.83 -37.98
N CYS A 111 2.70 -6.92 -36.66
CA CYS A 111 3.10 -8.11 -35.88
C CYS A 111 2.38 -9.39 -36.32
N ARG A 112 1.09 -9.31 -36.68
CA ARG A 112 0.31 -10.47 -37.13
C ARG A 112 0.71 -10.90 -38.53
N ALA A 113 0.89 -9.93 -39.43
CA ALA A 113 1.27 -10.18 -40.82
C ALA A 113 2.72 -10.69 -40.94
N ASN A 114 3.61 -10.27 -40.05
CA ASN A 114 5.04 -10.61 -40.09
C ASN A 114 5.53 -11.26 -38.78
N PRO A 115 5.28 -12.56 -38.60
CA PRO A 115 5.67 -13.36 -37.44
C PRO A 115 7.11 -13.24 -36.94
N LEU A 116 8.06 -13.04 -37.85
CA LEU A 116 9.50 -13.06 -37.57
C LEU A 116 10.06 -11.67 -37.23
N TRP A 117 9.25 -10.61 -37.34
CA TRP A 117 9.74 -9.25 -37.15
C TRP A 117 9.78 -8.88 -35.66
N GLY A 118 10.97 -8.47 -35.20
CA GLY A 118 11.19 -7.89 -33.87
C GLY A 118 10.85 -6.40 -33.80
N ALA A 119 10.88 -5.83 -32.59
CA ALA A 119 10.62 -4.42 -32.33
C ALA A 119 11.49 -3.46 -33.17
N PRO A 120 12.82 -3.69 -33.34
CA PRO A 120 13.65 -2.81 -34.17
C PRO A 120 13.19 -2.76 -35.62
N ARG A 121 12.75 -3.89 -36.19
CA ARG A 121 12.33 -3.97 -37.59
C ARG A 121 11.01 -3.24 -37.82
N ILE A 122 10.02 -3.46 -36.95
CA ILE A 122 8.71 -2.78 -37.04
C ILE A 122 8.89 -1.27 -36.82
N HIS A 123 9.72 -0.88 -35.86
CA HIS A 123 10.07 0.52 -35.64
C HIS A 123 10.68 1.18 -36.88
N GLY A 124 11.65 0.52 -37.54
CA GLY A 124 12.23 1.01 -38.79
C GLY A 124 11.21 1.19 -39.91
N GLU A 125 10.25 0.28 -40.06
CA GLU A 125 9.17 0.43 -41.05
C GLU A 125 8.19 1.57 -40.69
N LEU A 126 7.91 1.79 -39.41
CA LEU A 126 7.09 2.91 -38.96
C LEU A 126 7.78 4.26 -39.20
N LEU A 127 9.10 4.33 -39.02
CA LEU A 127 9.89 5.53 -39.35
C LEU A 127 9.82 5.85 -40.84
N LYS A 128 9.87 4.84 -41.71
CA LYS A 128 9.72 5.04 -43.17
C LYS A 128 8.34 5.57 -43.55
N LEU A 129 7.30 5.24 -42.78
CA LEU A 129 5.94 5.74 -42.96
C LEU A 129 5.73 7.15 -42.35
N GLY A 130 6.76 7.73 -41.73
CA GLY A 130 6.72 9.08 -41.15
C GLY A 130 6.25 9.14 -39.69
N PHE A 131 6.16 8.01 -38.99
CA PHE A 131 5.79 8.00 -37.57
C PHE A 131 7.02 8.11 -36.67
N ASP A 132 7.10 9.17 -35.85
CA ASP A 132 8.16 9.34 -34.85
C ASP A 132 7.76 8.71 -33.50
N ILE A 133 8.19 7.46 -33.26
CA ILE A 133 7.84 6.67 -32.07
C ILE A 133 9.05 5.90 -31.60
N CYS A 134 9.36 5.92 -30.30
CA CYS A 134 10.48 5.15 -29.76
C CYS A 134 10.27 3.63 -29.90
N GLU A 135 11.34 2.88 -30.20
CA GLU A 135 11.32 1.42 -30.30
C GLU A 135 10.72 0.71 -29.06
N ALA A 136 11.06 1.16 -27.86
CA ALA A 136 10.52 0.63 -26.61
C ALA A 136 8.98 0.69 -26.57
N THR A 137 8.43 1.69 -27.24
CA THR A 137 6.99 1.90 -27.32
C THR A 137 6.36 0.93 -28.32
N VAL A 138 7.02 0.67 -29.45
CA VAL A 138 6.63 -0.42 -30.37
C VAL A 138 6.64 -1.75 -29.62
N SER A 139 7.74 -2.08 -28.93
CA SER A 139 7.88 -3.30 -28.12
C SER A 139 6.76 -3.49 -27.10
N GLN A 140 6.33 -2.41 -26.42
CA GLN A 140 5.21 -2.45 -25.47
C GLN A 140 3.88 -2.87 -26.13
N TYR A 141 3.63 -2.47 -27.37
CA TYR A 141 2.37 -2.73 -28.09
C TYR A 141 2.43 -3.92 -29.06
N MET A 142 3.62 -4.50 -29.26
CA MET A 142 3.78 -5.75 -30.00
C MET A 142 3.00 -6.89 -29.33
N ILE A 143 2.57 -7.85 -30.16
CA ILE A 143 1.98 -9.08 -29.67
C ILE A 143 3.11 -9.94 -29.09
N LYS A 144 3.16 -10.06 -27.76
CA LYS A 144 4.09 -10.96 -27.09
C LYS A 144 3.79 -12.39 -27.50
N ARG A 145 4.77 -13.05 -28.10
CA ARG A 145 4.73 -14.49 -28.33
C ARG A 145 5.32 -15.18 -27.12
N THR A 146 4.54 -16.06 -26.52
CA THR A 146 5.07 -17.01 -25.55
C THR A 146 5.87 -18.04 -26.32
N GLY A 147 7.19 -18.00 -26.19
CA GLY A 147 8.05 -19.11 -26.57
C GLY A 147 7.82 -20.33 -25.67
N PRO A 148 8.58 -21.43 -25.85
CA PRO A 148 8.59 -22.49 -24.85
C PRO A 148 8.85 -21.88 -23.46
N PRO A 149 8.22 -22.42 -22.40
CA PRO A 149 8.41 -21.88 -21.06
C PRO A 149 9.90 -21.80 -20.76
N SER A 150 10.34 -20.65 -20.27
CA SER A 150 11.66 -20.55 -19.66
C SER A 150 11.79 -21.64 -18.58
N PRO A 151 13.01 -22.17 -18.34
CA PRO A 151 13.22 -23.11 -17.25
C PRO A 151 12.59 -22.57 -15.96
N THR A 152 11.98 -23.46 -15.19
CA THR A 152 11.36 -23.07 -13.92
C THR A 152 12.42 -22.46 -13.00
N TRP A 153 12.00 -21.58 -12.09
CA TRP A 153 12.93 -20.92 -11.17
C TRP A 153 13.85 -21.90 -10.41
N PRO A 154 13.37 -23.06 -9.91
CA PRO A 154 14.26 -24.07 -9.35
C PRO A 154 15.31 -24.57 -10.35
N THR A 155 14.90 -24.96 -11.56
CA THR A 155 15.82 -25.46 -12.61
C THR A 155 16.86 -24.41 -13.03
N PHE A 156 16.46 -23.13 -13.08
CA PHE A 156 17.39 -22.03 -13.37
C PHE A 156 18.43 -21.87 -12.24
N LEU A 157 17.98 -21.91 -10.97
CA LEU A 157 18.88 -21.85 -9.83
C LEU A 157 19.81 -23.06 -9.79
N ASP A 158 19.32 -24.28 -9.98
CA ASP A 158 20.17 -25.48 -9.97
C ASP A 158 21.28 -25.42 -11.04
N ASN A 159 20.97 -24.86 -12.21
CA ASN A 159 21.92 -24.73 -13.31
C ASN A 159 22.96 -23.62 -13.10
N HIS A 160 22.62 -22.57 -12.35
CA HIS A 160 23.43 -21.35 -12.24
C HIS A 160 23.91 -21.04 -10.82
N ALA A 161 23.48 -21.77 -9.79
CA ALA A 161 23.80 -21.48 -8.39
C ALA A 161 25.31 -21.46 -8.11
N ASN A 162 26.09 -22.29 -8.81
CA ASN A 162 27.55 -22.32 -8.64
C ASN A 162 28.26 -21.08 -9.21
N ASP A 163 27.60 -20.34 -10.10
CA ASP A 163 28.14 -19.15 -10.78
C ASP A 163 27.46 -17.85 -10.32
N LEU A 164 26.49 -17.95 -9.40
CA LEU A 164 25.73 -16.80 -8.88
C LEU A 164 26.31 -16.31 -7.56
N ILE A 165 26.47 -15.00 -7.47
CA ILE A 165 26.75 -14.29 -6.21
C ILE A 165 25.47 -13.57 -5.80
N ALA A 166 24.99 -13.82 -4.58
CA ALA A 166 23.81 -13.15 -4.06
C ALA A 166 24.22 -11.85 -3.34
N LEU A 167 23.72 -10.73 -3.84
CA LEU A 167 23.92 -9.40 -3.26
C LEU A 167 22.60 -8.88 -2.71
N ASP A 168 22.56 -8.50 -1.44
CA ASP A 168 21.38 -7.86 -0.84
C ASP A 168 21.76 -6.67 0.04
N PHE A 169 20.85 -5.70 0.13
CA PHE A 169 20.98 -4.51 0.97
C PHE A 169 19.99 -4.57 2.13
N PHE A 170 20.53 -4.60 3.34
CA PHE A 170 19.73 -4.45 4.55
C PHE A 170 19.88 -3.04 5.14
N THR A 171 18.77 -2.42 5.52
CA THR A 171 18.78 -1.13 6.22
C THR A 171 18.73 -1.36 7.72
N VAL A 172 19.79 -0.97 8.44
CA VAL A 172 19.82 -0.97 9.91
C VAL A 172 19.57 0.47 10.40
N PRO A 173 18.39 0.77 10.97
CA PRO A 173 18.18 2.05 11.64
C PRO A 173 18.91 2.04 13.00
N THR A 174 19.81 3.01 13.24
CA THR A 174 20.49 3.18 14.52
C THR A 174 19.63 3.89 15.56
N ALA A 175 20.01 3.79 16.84
CA ALA A 175 19.35 4.49 17.95
C ALA A 175 19.37 6.03 17.80
N THR A 176 20.26 6.57 16.97
CA THR A 176 20.36 8.01 16.64
C THR A 176 19.61 8.39 15.36
N PHE A 177 18.72 7.53 14.86
CA PHE A 177 17.93 7.73 13.63
C PHE A 177 18.77 7.90 12.35
N ARG A 178 19.99 7.35 12.31
CA ARG A 178 20.75 7.22 11.07
C ARG A 178 20.41 5.88 10.41
N ILE A 179 20.26 5.88 9.09
CA ILE A 179 20.04 4.65 8.31
C ILE A 179 21.41 4.20 7.83
N LEU A 180 21.88 3.06 8.33
CA LEU A 180 23.05 2.38 7.78
C LEU A 180 22.58 1.39 6.72
N PHE A 181 23.23 1.41 5.56
CA PHE A 181 23.03 0.43 4.51
C PHE A 181 24.14 -0.60 4.63
N VAL A 182 23.77 -1.85 4.89
CA VAL A 182 24.69 -2.98 4.94
C VAL A 182 24.52 -3.78 3.67
N LEU A 183 25.59 -3.88 2.89
CA LEU A 183 25.67 -4.77 1.73
C LEU A 183 26.13 -6.14 2.22
N ILE A 184 25.36 -7.17 1.90
CA ILE A 184 25.71 -8.56 2.15
C ILE A 184 25.99 -9.22 0.81
N ILE A 185 27.08 -10.00 0.76
CA ILE A 185 27.54 -10.75 -0.40
C ILE A 185 27.63 -12.21 0.04
N LEU A 186 26.91 -13.10 -0.64
CA LEU A 186 26.86 -14.55 -0.39
C LEU A 186 27.26 -15.32 -1.64
#